data_AF-A0A2E4R7J4-F1
#
_entry.id   AF-A0A2E4R7J4-F1
#
_cell.length_a   1.000
_cell.length_b   1.000
_cell.length_c   1.000
_cell.angle_alpha   90.00
_cell.angle_beta   90.00
_cell.angle_gamma   90.00
#
_symmetry.space_group_name_H-M   'P 1'
#
loop_
_entity.id
_entity.type
_entity.pdbx_description
1 polymer ?
#
loop_
_entity_poly.entity_id
_entity_poly.type
_entity_poly.pdbx_seq_one_letter_code
_entity_poly.pdbx_strand_id
1 'polypeptide(L)'
;MNATQPDIAVRLLLRAATAPREERFVVYAVRTYFTRVMHASMKKLRAYGLRPVVTPVAAELALNRAVCARTFPEFVTQLISDDRDVADLVLRAIRLYADLFSRLSVRAQKSESSDIERDMYIAAQVIQRNLSFISPAHQPQ
;
A
#
# COMPACT_ATOMS: atom_id res chain seq x y z
N MET A 1 -9.32 15.20 6.79
CA MET A 1 -8.03 14.54 6.46
C MET A 1 -7.46 15.28 5.27
N ASN A 2 -6.27 15.87 5.40
CA ASN A 2 -5.62 16.49 4.25
C ASN A 2 -5.19 15.38 3.28
N ALA A 3 -5.71 15.41 2.06
CA ALA A 3 -5.39 14.42 1.02
C ALA A 3 -3.89 14.46 0.68
N THR A 4 -3.25 13.30 0.52
CA THR A 4 -1.82 13.24 0.21
C THR A 4 -1.58 13.77 -1.19
N GLN A 5 -0.60 14.67 -1.35
CA GLN A 5 -0.20 15.12 -2.70
C GLN A 5 0.43 13.95 -3.48
N PRO A 6 0.06 13.74 -4.75
CA PRO A 6 0.52 12.58 -5.54
C PRO A 6 2.04 12.50 -5.63
N ASP A 7 2.71 13.61 -5.94
CA ASP A 7 4.17 13.70 -6.00
C ASP A 7 4.85 13.34 -4.67
N ILE A 8 4.23 13.73 -3.55
CA ILE A 8 4.74 13.41 -2.22
C ILE A 8 4.62 11.90 -1.99
N ALA A 9 3.47 11.29 -2.33
CA ALA A 9 3.27 9.85 -2.20
C ALA A 9 4.24 9.06 -3.08
N VAL A 10 4.45 9.45 -4.34
CA VAL A 10 5.44 8.83 -5.23
C VAL A 10 6.84 8.91 -4.62
N ARG A 11 7.32 10.11 -4.26
CA ARG A 11 8.64 10.29 -3.64
C ARG A 11 8.79 9.50 -2.34
N LEU A 12 7.76 9.47 -1.52
CA LEU A 12 7.72 8.72 -0.26
C LEU A 12 7.91 7.22 -0.51
N LEU A 13 7.20 6.65 -1.49
CA LEU A 13 7.27 5.23 -1.82
C LEU A 13 8.62 4.85 -2.42
N LEU A 14 9.16 5.66 -3.32
CA LEU A 14 10.48 5.45 -3.91
C LEU A 14 11.60 5.50 -2.86
N ARG A 15 11.44 6.31 -1.81
CA ARG A 15 12.40 6.38 -0.70
C ARG A 15 12.18 5.28 0.33
N ALA A 16 10.95 4.80 0.49
CA ALA A 16 10.63 3.77 1.46
C ALA A 16 11.05 2.38 0.98
N ALA A 17 10.87 2.09 -0.32
CA ALA A 17 11.20 0.82 -0.94
C ALA A 17 12.52 0.92 -1.73
N THR A 18 13.62 0.67 -1.05
CA THR A 18 14.99 0.80 -1.58
C THR A 18 15.60 -0.53 -2.03
N ALA A 19 15.03 -1.65 -1.58
CA ALA A 19 15.48 -2.98 -1.95
C ALA A 19 14.40 -3.77 -2.72
N PRO A 20 14.77 -4.72 -3.61
CA PRO A 20 13.82 -5.50 -4.40
C PRO A 20 12.74 -6.25 -3.59
N ARG A 21 13.03 -6.60 -2.33
CA ARG A 21 12.03 -7.21 -1.42
C ARG A 21 10.95 -6.21 -0.97
N GLU A 22 11.34 -4.96 -0.74
CA GLU A 22 10.45 -3.88 -0.32
C GLU A 22 9.53 -3.47 -1.48
N GLU A 23 10.10 -3.38 -2.69
CA GLU A 23 9.33 -3.15 -3.92
C GLU A 23 8.27 -4.24 -4.11
N ARG A 24 8.66 -5.52 -4.01
CA ARG A 24 7.74 -6.67 -4.09
C ARG A 24 6.63 -6.59 -3.05
N PHE A 25 6.96 -6.22 -1.82
CA PHE A 25 5.98 -6.02 -0.76
C PHE A 25 4.98 -4.91 -1.09
N VAL A 26 5.45 -3.75 -1.56
CA VAL A 26 4.58 -2.63 -1.95
C VAL A 26 3.62 -3.05 -3.08
N VAL A 27 4.16 -3.68 -4.14
CA VAL A 27 3.34 -4.18 -5.25
C VAL A 27 2.30 -5.19 -4.78
N TYR A 28 2.70 -6.13 -3.92
CA TYR A 28 1.79 -7.12 -3.33
C TYR A 28 0.68 -6.44 -2.53
N ALA A 29 1.04 -5.59 -1.56
CA ALA A 29 0.09 -4.91 -0.69
C ALA A 29 -0.94 -4.10 -1.48
N VAL A 30 -0.49 -3.33 -2.47
CA VAL A 30 -1.36 -2.54 -3.35
C VAL A 30 -2.28 -3.45 -4.14
N ARG A 31 -1.74 -4.42 -4.89
CA ARG A 31 -2.55 -5.32 -5.73
C ARG A 31 -3.60 -6.05 -4.90
N THR A 32 -3.19 -6.67 -3.79
CA THR A 32 -4.12 -7.41 -2.94
C THR A 32 -5.18 -6.50 -2.31
N TYR A 33 -4.82 -5.29 -1.88
CA TYR A 33 -5.80 -4.34 -1.35
C TYR A 33 -6.79 -3.86 -2.43
N PHE A 34 -6.29 -3.45 -3.60
CA PHE A 34 -7.09 -2.88 -4.67
C PHE A 34 -8.06 -3.93 -5.22
N THR A 35 -7.59 -5.16 -5.46
CA THR A 35 -8.47 -6.28 -5.83
C THR A 35 -9.55 -6.52 -4.77
N ARG A 36 -9.23 -6.46 -3.47
CA ARG A 36 -10.25 -6.60 -2.41
C ARG A 36 -11.26 -5.46 -2.40
N VAL A 37 -10.83 -4.22 -2.68
CA VAL A 37 -11.72 -3.05 -2.78
C VAL A 37 -12.65 -3.19 -3.98
N MET A 38 -12.14 -3.62 -5.13
CA MET A 38 -12.94 -3.84 -6.35
C MET A 38 -14.09 -4.84 -6.13
N HIS A 39 -13.86 -5.87 -5.33
CA HIS A 39 -14.84 -6.94 -5.08
C HIS A 39 -15.59 -6.78 -3.74
N ALA A 40 -15.38 -5.69 -3.00
CA ALA A 40 -16.05 -5.48 -1.71
C ALA A 40 -17.50 -5.01 -1.90
N SER A 41 -18.40 -5.50 -1.04
CA SER A 41 -19.77 -5.00 -1.03
C SER A 41 -19.84 -3.52 -0.65
N MET A 42 -20.84 -2.80 -1.18
CA MET A 42 -21.03 -1.38 -0.87
C MET A 42 -21.12 -1.11 0.64
N LYS A 43 -21.78 -2.00 1.40
CA LYS A 43 -21.88 -1.91 2.86
C LYS A 43 -20.49 -1.95 3.52
N LYS A 44 -19.62 -2.86 3.07
CA LYS A 44 -18.25 -2.99 3.58
C LYS A 44 -17.45 -1.73 3.24
N LEU A 45 -17.50 -1.25 2.01
CA LEU A 45 -16.79 -0.03 1.60
C LEU A 45 -17.18 1.18 2.46
N ARG A 46 -18.49 1.40 2.67
CA ARG A 46 -18.96 2.49 3.56
C ARG A 46 -18.46 2.34 4.99
N ALA A 47 -18.48 1.13 5.54
CA ALA A 47 -18.01 0.87 6.90
C ALA A 47 -16.52 1.20 7.10
N TYR A 48 -15.72 1.11 6.03
CA TYR A 48 -14.31 1.50 6.02
C TYR A 48 -14.08 2.94 5.54
N GLY A 49 -15.13 3.77 5.42
CA GLY A 49 -15.02 5.16 4.98
C GLY A 49 -14.64 5.32 3.50
N LEU A 50 -14.86 4.30 2.68
CA LEU A 50 -14.60 4.32 1.24
C LEU A 50 -15.88 4.66 0.46
N ARG A 51 -15.73 5.41 -0.63
CA ARG A 51 -16.81 5.74 -1.57
C ARG A 51 -17.17 4.48 -2.38
N PRO A 52 -18.38 3.91 -2.26
CA PRO A 52 -18.67 2.57 -2.79
C PRO A 52 -18.61 2.42 -4.31
N VAL A 53 -18.78 3.51 -5.05
CA VAL A 53 -18.71 3.51 -6.53
C VAL A 53 -17.35 4.03 -6.99
N VAL A 54 -16.91 5.17 -6.45
CA VAL A 54 -15.66 5.82 -6.89
C VAL A 54 -14.43 5.01 -6.52
N THR A 55 -14.37 4.43 -5.32
CA THR A 55 -13.15 3.76 -4.85
C THR A 55 -12.83 2.48 -5.65
N PRO A 56 -13.78 1.57 -5.91
CA PRO A 56 -13.54 0.42 -6.78
C PRO A 56 -13.07 0.81 -8.19
N VAL A 57 -13.72 1.79 -8.82
CA VAL A 57 -13.38 2.25 -10.17
C VAL A 57 -11.99 2.89 -10.19
N ALA A 58 -11.67 3.75 -9.22
CA ALA A 58 -10.34 4.35 -9.12
C ALA A 58 -9.25 3.28 -8.92
N ALA A 59 -9.52 2.26 -8.09
CA ALA A 59 -8.58 1.16 -7.88
C ALA A 59 -8.36 0.34 -9.17
N GLU A 60 -9.43 0.03 -9.89
CA GLU A 60 -9.35 -0.70 -11.17
C GLU A 60 -8.56 0.09 -12.22
N LEU A 61 -8.90 1.36 -12.44
CA LEU A 61 -8.20 2.23 -13.39
C LEU A 61 -6.72 2.39 -13.03
N ALA A 62 -6.40 2.54 -11.74
CA ALA A 62 -5.02 2.63 -11.27
C ALA A 62 -4.23 1.35 -11.56
N LEU A 63 -4.80 0.17 -11.28
CA LEU A 63 -4.13 -1.10 -11.59
C LEU A 63 -3.93 -1.30 -13.09
N ASN A 64 -4.93 -0.92 -13.89
CA ASN A 64 -4.85 -1.02 -15.35
C ASN A 64 -3.77 -0.10 -15.92
N ARG A 65 -3.62 1.13 -15.40
CA ARG A 65 -2.51 2.02 -15.78
C ARG A 65 -1.15 1.40 -15.48
N ALA A 66 -1.01 0.80 -14.29
CA ALA A 66 0.27 0.26 -13.82
C ALA A 66 0.60 -1.15 -14.35
N VAL A 67 -0.28 -1.79 -15.13
CA VAL A 67 -0.10 -3.19 -15.59
C VAL A 67 1.09 -3.35 -16.53
N CYS A 68 1.38 -2.32 -17.33
CA CYS A 68 2.44 -2.32 -18.33
C CYS A 68 3.80 -1.85 -17.78
N ALA A 69 3.85 -1.42 -16.51
CA ALA A 69 5.07 -0.92 -15.91
C ALA A 69 6.13 -2.02 -15.82
N ARG A 70 7.35 -1.70 -16.28
CA ARG A 70 8.49 -2.63 -16.31
C ARG A 70 9.40 -2.51 -15.10
N THR A 71 9.29 -1.40 -14.39
CA THR A 71 10.11 -1.10 -13.21
C THR A 71 9.24 -0.64 -12.05
N PHE A 72 9.72 -0.80 -10.82
CA PHE A 72 9.00 -0.32 -9.64
C PHE A 72 8.73 1.20 -9.66
N PRO A 73 9.68 2.07 -10.07
CA PRO A 73 9.39 3.49 -10.17
C PRO A 73 8.32 3.84 -11.20
N GLU A 74 8.34 3.16 -12.35
CA GLU A 74 7.29 3.29 -13.37
C GLU A 74 5.93 2.82 -12.83
N PHE A 75 5.91 1.70 -12.11
CA PHE A 75 4.70 1.16 -11.49
C PHE A 75 4.08 2.18 -10.54
N VAL A 76 4.84 2.75 -9.60
CA VAL A 76 4.31 3.72 -8.63
C VAL A 76 3.81 5.00 -9.31
N THR A 77 4.54 5.49 -10.31
CA THR A 77 4.18 6.72 -11.05
C THR A 77 2.89 6.52 -11.86
N GLN A 78 2.78 5.43 -12.62
CA GLN A 78 1.59 5.12 -13.43
C GLN A 78 0.37 4.76 -12.57
N LEU A 79 0.59 4.07 -11.44
CA LEU A 79 -0.46 3.73 -10.49
C LEU A 79 -1.13 5.00 -9.96
N ILE A 80 -0.34 5.94 -9.44
CA ILE A 80 -0.83 7.17 -8.82
C ILE A 80 -1.32 8.17 -9.87
N SER A 81 -0.56 8.44 -10.93
CA SER A 81 -0.98 9.27 -12.08
C SER A 81 -1.66 10.60 -11.69
N ASP A 82 -1.06 11.36 -10.77
CA ASP A 82 -1.59 12.62 -10.21
C ASP A 82 -2.95 12.55 -9.50
N ASP A 83 -3.45 11.33 -9.24
CA ASP A 83 -4.70 11.09 -8.54
C ASP A 83 -4.48 11.02 -7.02
N ARG A 84 -5.03 12.02 -6.31
CA ARG A 84 -4.94 12.13 -4.84
C ARG A 84 -5.67 11.00 -4.13
N ASP A 85 -6.83 10.57 -4.64
CA ASP A 85 -7.61 9.50 -4.03
C ASP A 85 -6.86 8.16 -4.15
N VAL A 86 -6.23 7.93 -5.30
CA VAL A 86 -5.38 6.75 -5.50
C VAL A 86 -4.14 6.82 -4.63
N ALA A 87 -3.49 7.97 -4.51
CA ALA A 87 -2.34 8.14 -3.61
C ALA A 87 -2.68 7.75 -2.16
N ASP A 88 -3.82 8.24 -1.65
CA ASP A 88 -4.30 7.89 -0.31
C ASP A 88 -4.64 6.40 -0.18
N LEU A 89 -5.26 5.80 -1.20
CA LEU A 89 -5.56 4.36 -1.24
C LEU A 89 -4.31 3.49 -1.23
N VAL A 90 -3.27 3.88 -1.98
CA VAL A 90 -1.98 3.17 -2.02
C VAL A 90 -1.32 3.19 -0.64
N LEU A 91 -1.22 4.37 -0.01
CA LEU A 91 -0.64 4.47 1.32
C LEU A 91 -1.46 3.72 2.36
N ARG A 92 -2.80 3.74 2.24
CA ARG A 92 -3.68 2.95 3.09
C ARG A 92 -3.45 1.44 2.93
N ALA A 93 -3.30 0.96 1.69
CA ALA A 93 -3.00 -0.44 1.41
C ALA A 93 -1.71 -0.88 2.10
N ILE A 94 -0.64 -0.12 1.89
CA ILE A 94 0.69 -0.44 2.41
C ILE A 94 0.70 -0.44 3.94
N ARG A 95 0.09 0.57 4.57
CA ARG A 95 -0.02 0.62 6.04
C ARG A 95 -0.81 -0.55 6.60
N LEU A 96 -1.93 -0.91 5.98
CA LEU A 96 -2.76 -2.04 6.42
C LEU A 96 -1.99 -3.35 6.34
N TYR A 97 -1.33 -3.63 5.20
CA TYR A 97 -0.59 -4.89 5.06
C TYR A 97 0.66 -4.90 5.92
N ALA A 98 1.32 -3.77 6.14
CA ALA A 98 2.46 -3.72 7.05
C ALA A 98 2.05 -4.07 8.49
N ASP A 99 0.92 -3.55 8.97
CA ASP A 99 0.33 -3.92 10.27
C ASP A 99 -0.16 -5.38 10.31
N LEU A 100 -0.73 -5.90 9.22
CA LEU A 100 -1.14 -7.31 9.17
C LEU A 100 0.06 -8.26 9.24
N PHE A 101 1.12 -8.00 8.48
CA PHE A 101 2.33 -8.82 8.50
C PHE A 101 3.08 -8.71 9.83
N SER A 102 3.07 -7.54 10.48
CA SER A 102 3.68 -7.39 11.80
C SER A 102 2.96 -8.22 12.88
N ARG A 103 1.64 -8.38 12.77
CA ARG A 103 0.85 -9.24 13.67
C ARG A 103 0.95 -10.72 13.33
N LEU A 104 1.06 -11.05 12.04
CA LEU A 104 1.24 -12.43 11.59
C LEU A 104 2.54 -13.02 12.14
N SER A 105 3.64 -12.25 12.20
CA SER A 105 4.91 -12.77 12.74
C SER A 105 4.84 -13.16 14.22
N VAL A 106 4.06 -12.45 15.05
CA VAL A 106 3.86 -12.81 16.47
C VAL A 106 3.19 -14.18 16.59
N ARG A 107 2.31 -14.51 15.64
CA ARG A 107 1.62 -15.80 15.59
C ARG A 107 2.49 -16.88 14.93
N ALA A 108 3.22 -16.51 13.89
CA ALA A 108 4.03 -17.40 13.09
C ALA A 108 5.38 -17.74 13.76
N GLN A 109 5.91 -16.93 14.68
CA GLN A 109 7.04 -17.34 15.56
C GLN A 109 6.72 -18.57 16.42
N LYS A 110 5.45 -19.00 16.50
CA LYS A 110 5.03 -20.24 17.17
C LYS A 110 4.92 -21.46 16.23
N SER A 111 5.14 -21.32 14.93
CA SER A 111 5.05 -22.39 13.92
C SER A 111 6.09 -22.20 12.80
N GLU A 112 6.65 -23.27 12.23
CA GLU A 112 7.54 -23.17 11.05
C GLU A 112 6.89 -22.31 9.94
N SER A 113 7.38 -21.08 9.78
CA SER A 113 6.87 -20.14 8.78
C SER A 113 7.66 -20.31 7.50
N SER A 114 6.99 -20.22 6.36
CA SER A 114 7.66 -20.34 5.05
C SER A 114 8.62 -19.17 4.81
N ASP A 115 9.71 -19.39 4.08
CA ASP A 115 10.72 -18.34 3.78
C ASP A 115 10.11 -17.09 3.12
N ILE A 116 9.05 -17.27 2.33
CA ILE A 116 8.31 -16.17 1.67
C ILE A 116 7.61 -15.28 2.68
N GLU A 117 6.97 -15.85 3.70
CA GLU A 117 6.29 -15.09 4.75
C GLU A 117 7.29 -14.29 5.59
N ARG A 118 8.46 -14.89 5.87
CA ARG A 118 9.55 -14.23 6.56
C ARG A 118 10.11 -13.05 5.77
N ASP A 119 10.31 -13.22 4.46
CA ASP A 119 10.75 -12.15 3.56
C ASP A 119 9.75 -10.99 3.51
N MET A 120 8.45 -11.29 3.37
CA MET A 120 7.39 -10.27 3.36
C MET A 120 7.26 -9.54 4.70
N TYR A 121 7.47 -10.24 5.81
CA TYR A 121 7.52 -9.63 7.13
C TYR A 121 8.69 -8.65 7.29
N ILE A 122 9.90 -9.05 6.90
CA ILE A 122 11.08 -8.17 6.97
C ILE A 122 10.84 -6.92 6.11
N ALA A 123 10.34 -7.10 4.88
CA ALA A 123 10.00 -5.98 4.01
C ALA A 123 8.93 -5.07 4.62
N ALA A 124 7.87 -5.64 5.20
CA ALA A 124 6.82 -4.89 5.88
C ALA A 124 7.37 -4.01 7.02
N GLN A 125 8.27 -4.53 7.85
CA GLN A 125 8.88 -3.78 8.94
C GLN A 125 9.74 -2.61 8.43
N VAL A 126 10.55 -2.85 7.40
CA VAL A 126 11.39 -1.80 6.79
C VAL A 126 10.52 -0.71 6.17
N ILE A 127 9.48 -1.08 5.41
CA ILE A 127 8.53 -0.12 4.84
C ILE A 127 7.81 0.67 5.92
N GLN A 128 7.28 0.01 6.96
CA GLN A 128 6.58 0.69 8.05
C GLN A 128 7.50 1.70 8.74
N ARG A 129 8.74 1.28 9.04
CA ARG A 129 9.77 2.13 9.61
C ARG A 129 10.03 3.33 8.70
N ASN A 130 10.37 3.11 7.43
CA ASN A 130 10.72 4.18 6.50
C ASN A 130 9.54 5.15 6.30
N LEU A 131 8.32 4.65 6.17
CA LEU A 131 7.13 5.50 6.06
C LEU A 131 6.89 6.34 7.32
N SER A 132 7.19 5.83 8.52
CA SER A 132 7.06 6.58 9.78
C SER A 132 8.13 7.66 9.96
N PHE A 133 9.34 7.46 9.42
CA PHE A 133 10.42 8.45 9.46
C PHE A 133 10.26 9.53 8.39
N ILE A 134 9.73 9.17 7.22
CA ILE A 134 9.61 10.09 6.07
C ILE A 134 8.26 10.82 6.05
N SER A 135 7.20 10.24 6.63
CA SER A 135 5.97 10.99 6.91
C SER A 135 6.15 11.76 8.22
N PRO A 136 6.28 13.10 8.21
CA PRO A 136 6.20 13.84 9.46
C PRO A 136 4.84 13.53 10.07
N ALA A 137 4.84 13.01 11.30
CA ALA A 137 3.64 12.93 12.09
C ALA A 137 3.00 14.34 12.08
N HIS A 138 1.75 14.39 11.65
CA HIS A 138 0.81 15.40 12.16
C HIS A 138 1.00 15.40 13.68
N GLN A 139 1.66 16.42 14.22
CA GLN A 139 1.50 16.75 15.63
C GLN A 139 0.04 17.17 15.79
N PRO A 140 -0.77 16.47 16.60
CA PRO A 140 -2.03 17.04 17.01
C PRO A 140 -1.70 18.28 17.86
N GLN A 141 -2.08 19.45 17.37
CA GLN A 141 -2.33 20.61 18.23
C GLN A 141 -3.72 20.43 18.85
#